data_AF-A0AAJ6B649-F1
#
_entry.id   AF-A0AAJ6B649-F1
#
_cell.length_a   1.000
_cell.length_b   1.000
_cell.length_c   1.000
_cell.angle_alpha   90.00
_cell.angle_beta   90.00
_cell.angle_gamma   90.00
#
_symmetry.space_group_name_H-M   'P 1'
#
loop_
_entity.id
_entity.type
_entity.pdbx_description
1 polymer ?
#
loop_
_entity_poly.entity_id
_entity_poly.type
_entity_poly.pdbx_seq_one_letter_code
_entity_poly.pdbx_strand_id
1 'polypeptide(L)'
;MKNSAFYLSFMALPLLFSCNQNAQKNQELKDSLNAVSKGLAPKECYMAIDGKDTATLVIRPILNDKLSGHLLINYETKGKNDGEFEGAYKGDTLFVDYTFQIGTTNKTVYKNPLAFLKKDGKLILGVGQIETNVGKSYFVKGKPINFDKGRFTFAPTDCKEEKL
;
A
#
# COMPACT_ATOMS: atom_id res chain seq x y z
N MET A 1 -53.28 -44.85 40.51
CA MET A 1 -53.64 -45.20 39.12
C MET A 1 -52.85 -44.30 38.18
N LYS A 2 -52.16 -44.91 37.19
CA LYS A 2 -51.56 -44.36 35.96
C LYS A 2 -50.26 -43.52 36.03
N ASN A 3 -49.15 -44.22 35.76
CA ASN A 3 -48.06 -44.00 34.76
C ASN A 3 -48.04 -42.63 34.04
N SER A 4 -46.90 -42.07 33.62
CA SER A 4 -45.83 -42.69 32.83
C SER A 4 -44.58 -41.80 32.79
N ALA A 5 -43.41 -42.42 32.81
CA ALA A 5 -42.17 -41.83 32.32
C ALA A 5 -42.26 -41.63 30.79
N PHE A 6 -41.67 -40.54 30.29
CA PHE A 6 -41.13 -40.46 28.94
C PHE A 6 -39.93 -39.51 28.94
N TYR A 7 -38.75 -40.08 28.68
CA TYR A 7 -37.55 -39.37 28.29
C TYR A 7 -37.73 -38.76 26.91
N LEU A 8 -37.26 -37.52 26.68
CA LEU A 8 -36.66 -37.18 25.39
C LEU A 8 -35.62 -36.05 25.55
N SER A 9 -34.38 -36.44 25.27
CA SER A 9 -33.22 -35.58 25.05
C SER A 9 -33.46 -34.59 23.92
N PHE A 10 -33.07 -33.33 24.11
CA PHE A 10 -32.75 -32.43 22.98
C PHE A 10 -31.57 -31.52 23.34
N MET A 11 -30.38 -32.11 23.17
CA MET A 11 -29.23 -31.56 22.47
C MET A 11 -28.92 -30.06 22.66
N ALA A 12 -27.93 -29.80 23.51
CA ALA A 12 -27.18 -28.54 23.52
C ALA A 12 -26.54 -28.30 22.13
N LEU A 13 -26.73 -27.09 21.59
CA LEU A 13 -26.12 -26.63 20.36
C LEU A 13 -24.80 -25.91 20.70
N PRO A 14 -23.61 -26.49 20.47
CA PRO A 14 -22.38 -25.71 20.50
C PRO A 14 -22.28 -24.93 19.19
N LEU A 15 -22.34 -23.60 19.28
CA LEU A 15 -21.99 -22.69 18.19
C LEU A 15 -20.48 -22.85 17.92
N LEU A 16 -20.14 -23.62 16.88
CA LEU A 16 -18.79 -23.70 16.35
C LEU A 16 -18.48 -22.42 15.57
N PHE A 17 -17.93 -21.42 16.26
CA PHE A 17 -17.21 -20.33 15.60
C PHE A 17 -15.89 -20.88 15.04
N SER A 18 -15.91 -21.31 13.78
CA SER A 18 -14.68 -21.67 13.04
C SER A 18 -13.97 -20.38 12.60
N CYS A 19 -12.86 -20.05 13.27
CA CYS A 19 -11.93 -19.02 12.79
C CYS A 19 -11.04 -19.60 11.69
N ASN A 20 -11.35 -19.34 10.42
CA ASN A 20 -10.53 -19.75 9.28
C ASN A 20 -9.32 -18.81 9.04
N GLN A 21 -8.64 -18.35 10.10
CA GLN A 21 -7.45 -17.49 10.01
C GLN A 21 -6.18 -18.22 9.52
N ASN A 22 -6.21 -19.55 9.52
CA ASN A 22 -5.04 -20.36 9.19
C ASN A 22 -4.73 -20.39 7.67
N ALA A 23 -5.75 -20.23 6.82
CA ALA A 23 -5.56 -20.27 5.37
C ALA A 23 -4.80 -19.03 4.84
N GLN A 24 -5.13 -17.82 5.30
CA GLN A 24 -4.47 -16.58 4.87
C GLN A 24 -3.00 -16.51 5.31
N LYS A 25 -2.71 -16.84 6.57
CA LYS A 25 -1.33 -16.85 7.10
C LYS A 25 -0.40 -17.80 6.35
N ASN A 26 -0.93 -18.96 5.91
CA ASN A 26 -0.17 -19.91 5.11
C ASN A 26 0.11 -19.41 3.69
N GLN A 27 -0.78 -18.62 3.11
CA GLN A 27 -0.59 -18.05 1.77
C GLN A 27 0.44 -16.91 1.80
N GLU A 28 0.33 -16.00 2.75
CA GLU A 28 1.29 -14.89 2.92
C GLU A 28 2.71 -15.38 3.20
N LEU A 29 2.85 -16.44 4.01
CA LEU A 29 4.14 -17.08 4.27
C LEU A 29 4.70 -17.75 3.00
N LYS A 30 3.86 -18.43 2.21
CA LYS A 30 4.29 -19.05 0.94
C LYS A 30 4.71 -18.00 -0.09
N ASP A 31 4.00 -16.89 -0.21
CA ASP A 31 4.34 -15.81 -1.15
C ASP A 31 5.62 -15.09 -0.73
N SER A 32 5.81 -14.87 0.58
CA SER A 32 7.06 -14.33 1.13
C SER A 32 8.24 -15.28 0.90
N LEU A 33 8.07 -16.58 1.15
CA LEU A 33 9.11 -17.59 0.90
C LEU A 33 9.41 -17.75 -0.60
N ASN A 34 8.41 -17.61 -1.47
CA ASN A 34 8.59 -17.62 -2.92
C ASN A 34 9.29 -16.36 -3.45
N ALA A 35 9.04 -15.19 -2.84
CA ALA A 35 9.78 -13.97 -3.16
C ALA A 35 11.25 -14.13 -2.73
N VAL A 36 11.50 -14.59 -1.50
CA VAL A 36 12.85 -14.85 -0.98
C VAL A 36 13.58 -15.92 -1.80
N SER A 37 12.90 -17.01 -2.23
CA SER A 37 13.51 -18.05 -3.06
C SER A 37 13.84 -17.59 -4.49
N LYS A 38 13.16 -16.55 -4.98
CA LYS A 38 13.50 -15.81 -6.21
C LYS A 38 14.53 -14.69 -5.98
N GLY A 39 15.07 -14.57 -4.76
CA GLY A 39 16.04 -13.54 -4.38
C GLY A 39 15.44 -12.13 -4.22
N LEU A 40 14.11 -12.01 -4.13
CA LEU A 40 13.42 -10.74 -3.96
C LEU A 40 13.25 -10.41 -2.48
N ALA A 41 13.50 -9.14 -2.13
CA ALA A 41 13.17 -8.64 -0.80
C ALA A 41 11.64 -8.64 -0.58
N PRO A 42 11.18 -8.83 0.68
CA PRO A 42 9.76 -8.74 1.02
C PRO A 42 9.16 -7.38 0.64
N LYS A 43 7.84 -7.34 0.40
CA LYS A 43 7.11 -6.07 0.24
C LYS A 43 7.22 -5.22 1.50
N GLU A 44 7.31 -3.91 1.33
CA GLU A 44 7.34 -2.93 2.42
C GLU A 44 6.04 -2.13 2.40
N CYS A 45 5.43 -1.89 3.57
CA CYS A 45 4.20 -1.11 3.67
C CYS A 45 4.36 0.07 4.62
N TYR A 46 3.80 1.20 4.21
CA TYR A 46 3.88 2.44 4.94
C TYR A 46 2.54 3.16 4.96
N MET A 47 2.35 4.01 5.97
CA MET A 47 1.18 4.86 6.11
C MET A 47 1.59 6.26 6.57
N ALA A 48 0.88 7.27 6.08
CA ALA A 48 1.03 8.67 6.50
C ALA A 48 -0.33 9.27 6.83
N ILE A 49 -0.34 10.23 7.75
CA ILE A 49 -1.51 11.02 8.13
C ILE A 49 -1.07 12.49 8.17
N ASP A 50 -1.83 13.36 7.49
CA ASP A 50 -1.66 14.81 7.52
C ASP A 50 -3.02 15.48 7.75
N GLY A 51 -3.29 15.88 9.00
CA GLY A 51 -4.61 16.35 9.41
C GLY A 51 -5.67 15.26 9.22
N LYS A 52 -6.60 15.47 8.27
CA LYS A 52 -7.65 14.50 7.91
C LYS A 52 -7.28 13.63 6.70
N ASP A 53 -6.26 14.02 5.95
CA ASP A 53 -5.84 13.28 4.77
C ASP A 53 -4.98 12.09 5.19
N THR A 54 -5.12 10.97 4.50
CA THR A 54 -4.35 9.75 4.77
C THR A 54 -3.68 9.25 3.50
N ALA A 55 -2.58 8.54 3.64
CA ALA A 55 -1.94 7.88 2.52
C ALA A 55 -1.39 6.51 2.91
N THR A 56 -1.53 5.53 2.03
CA THR A 56 -0.94 4.19 2.16
C THR A 56 -0.04 3.92 0.97
N LEU A 57 1.15 3.39 1.25
CA LEU A 57 2.18 3.13 0.26
C LEU A 57 2.65 1.68 0.42
N VAL A 58 2.54 0.89 -0.66
CA VAL A 58 3.03 -0.47 -0.73
C VAL A 58 4.14 -0.52 -1.76
N ILE A 59 5.34 -0.93 -1.36
CA ILE A 59 6.51 -1.08 -2.23
C ILE A 59 6.80 -2.56 -2.41
N ARG A 60 6.97 -2.98 -3.66
CA ARG A 60 7.32 -4.35 -4.07
C ARG A 60 8.65 -4.31 -4.80
N PRO A 61 9.75 -4.69 -4.14
CA PRO A 61 11.04 -4.86 -4.81
C PRO A 61 10.92 -5.86 -5.97
N ILE A 62 11.55 -5.54 -7.10
CA ILE A 62 11.74 -6.46 -8.23
C ILE A 62 13.23 -6.62 -8.51
N LEU A 63 13.60 -7.46 -9.48
CA LEU A 63 15.00 -7.68 -9.84
C LEU A 63 15.65 -6.42 -10.42
N ASN A 64 16.97 -6.31 -10.30
CA ASN A 64 17.81 -5.23 -10.85
C ASN A 64 17.52 -3.84 -10.28
N ASP A 65 17.38 -3.72 -8.95
CA ASP A 65 17.19 -2.45 -8.22
C ASP A 65 15.96 -1.62 -8.62
N LYS A 66 15.06 -2.23 -9.38
CA LYS A 66 13.76 -1.66 -9.70
C LYS A 66 12.73 -2.07 -8.66
N LEU A 67 11.64 -1.34 -8.62
CA LEU A 67 10.49 -1.67 -7.80
C LEU A 67 9.20 -1.19 -8.47
N SER A 68 8.10 -1.81 -8.06
CA SER A 68 6.76 -1.32 -8.34
C SER A 68 6.00 -1.16 -7.03
N GLY A 69 4.81 -0.60 -7.10
CA GLY A 69 3.99 -0.48 -5.91
C GLY A 69 2.67 0.21 -6.16
N HIS A 70 1.94 0.38 -5.06
CA HIS A 70 0.64 1.03 -5.02
C HIS A 70 0.68 2.19 -4.04
N LEU A 71 0.14 3.34 -4.45
CA LEU A 71 0.00 4.51 -3.63
C LEU A 71 -1.46 4.98 -3.69
N LEU A 72 -2.08 5.00 -2.52
CA LEU A 72 -3.40 5.57 -2.31
C LEU A 72 -3.25 6.78 -1.39
N ILE A 73 -3.72 7.94 -1.85
CA ILE A 73 -3.85 9.14 -1.03
C ILE A 73 -5.33 9.50 -0.96
N ASN A 74 -5.92 9.42 0.23
CA ASN A 74 -7.29 9.81 0.48
C ASN A 74 -7.32 11.25 0.99
N TYR A 75 -7.70 12.18 0.11
CA TYR A 75 -8.00 13.55 0.50
C TYR A 75 -9.45 13.67 0.95
N GLU A 76 -9.69 14.26 2.12
CA GLU A 76 -11.03 14.49 2.66
C GLU A 76 -11.91 15.27 1.67
N THR A 77 -11.33 16.24 0.94
CA THR A 77 -12.07 17.22 0.13
C THR A 77 -11.88 17.09 -1.38
N LYS A 78 -10.86 16.36 -1.84
CA LYS A 78 -10.48 16.29 -3.27
C LYS A 78 -10.73 14.92 -3.90
N GLY A 79 -11.19 13.95 -3.11
CA GLY A 79 -11.28 12.55 -3.52
C GLY A 79 -9.94 11.83 -3.40
N LYS A 80 -9.95 10.53 -3.66
CA LYS A 80 -8.74 9.68 -3.56
C LYS A 80 -7.90 9.76 -4.82
N ASN A 81 -6.58 9.89 -4.66
CA ASN A 81 -5.62 9.55 -5.72
C ASN A 81 -5.26 8.08 -5.52
N ASP A 82 -5.65 7.23 -6.47
CA ASP A 82 -5.54 5.78 -6.37
C ASP A 82 -4.80 5.25 -7.59
N GLY A 83 -3.70 4.51 -7.39
CA GLY A 83 -2.87 4.11 -8.51
C GLY A 83 -1.56 3.40 -8.19
N GLU A 84 -0.87 3.04 -9.25
CA GLU A 84 0.36 2.27 -9.23
C GLU A 84 1.57 3.12 -9.62
N PHE A 85 2.76 2.66 -9.26
CA PHE A 85 4.00 3.28 -9.69
C PHE A 85 5.07 2.24 -10.01
N GLU A 86 6.00 2.67 -10.86
CA GLU A 86 7.29 2.00 -11.08
C GLU A 86 8.41 2.98 -10.74
N GLY A 87 9.54 2.46 -10.25
CA GLY A 87 10.66 3.30 -9.89
C GLY A 87 11.90 2.55 -9.45
N ALA A 88 12.83 3.29 -8.88
CA ALA A 88 14.08 2.79 -8.35
C ALA A 88 14.65 3.72 -7.27
N TYR A 89 15.45 3.16 -6.38
CA TYR A 89 16.24 3.95 -5.44
C TYR A 89 17.48 4.54 -6.14
N LYS A 90 17.78 5.80 -5.82
CA LYS A 90 19.07 6.43 -6.10
C LYS A 90 19.63 6.95 -4.80
N GLY A 91 20.54 6.17 -4.20
CA GLY A 91 20.99 6.41 -2.83
C GLY A 91 19.85 6.19 -1.85
N ASP A 92 19.58 7.18 -1.01
CA ASP A 92 18.50 7.17 -0.02
C ASP A 92 17.13 7.59 -0.59
N THR A 93 17.06 8.04 -1.83
CA THR A 93 15.84 8.60 -2.39
C THR A 93 15.22 7.65 -3.40
N LEU A 94 13.96 7.29 -3.19
CA LEU A 94 13.13 6.56 -4.12
C LEU A 94 12.50 7.52 -5.13
N PHE A 95 12.77 7.34 -6.42
CA PHE A 95 12.12 8.07 -7.51
C PHE A 95 11.14 7.16 -8.24
N VAL A 96 9.91 7.62 -8.46
CA VAL A 96 8.87 6.82 -9.10
C VAL A 96 8.07 7.62 -10.13
N ASP A 97 7.60 6.93 -11.16
CA ASP A 97 6.59 7.41 -12.10
C ASP A 97 5.21 6.90 -11.61
N TYR A 98 4.42 7.77 -10.96
CA TYR A 98 3.12 7.41 -10.37
C TYR A 98 1.97 7.67 -11.34
N THR A 99 1.20 6.62 -11.63
CA THR A 99 0.04 6.64 -12.52
C THR A 99 -1.23 6.42 -11.72
N PHE A 100 -2.15 7.39 -11.72
CA PHE A 100 -3.31 7.36 -10.83
C PHE A 100 -4.56 8.00 -11.42
N GLN A 101 -5.70 7.69 -10.79
CA GLN A 101 -7.00 8.32 -11.05
C GLN A 101 -7.47 9.07 -9.80
N ILE A 102 -8.33 10.07 -10.01
CA ILE A 102 -8.90 10.87 -8.91
C ILE A 102 -10.36 10.47 -8.71
N GLY A 103 -10.70 9.92 -7.55
CA GLY A 103 -12.03 9.38 -7.26
C GLY A 103 -12.33 8.12 -8.10
N THR A 104 -13.62 7.78 -8.24
CA THR A 104 -14.06 6.58 -8.97
C THR A 104 -14.78 6.89 -10.28
N THR A 105 -15.20 8.13 -10.50
CA THR A 105 -15.97 8.56 -11.68
C THR A 105 -15.10 9.23 -12.74
N ASN A 106 -13.92 9.72 -12.37
CA ASN A 106 -13.00 10.36 -13.29
C ASN A 106 -12.28 9.29 -14.14
N LYS A 107 -12.36 9.45 -15.47
CA LYS A 107 -11.71 8.55 -16.44
C LYS A 107 -10.31 9.01 -16.83
N THR A 108 -9.90 10.21 -16.41
CA THR A 108 -8.57 10.74 -16.70
C THR A 108 -7.53 10.02 -15.87
N VAL A 109 -6.51 9.49 -16.54
CA VAL A 109 -5.32 8.91 -15.93
C VAL A 109 -4.23 9.96 -15.89
N TYR A 110 -3.72 10.23 -14.69
CA TYR A 110 -2.64 11.18 -14.44
C TYR A 110 -1.32 10.45 -14.28
N LYS A 111 -0.22 11.09 -14.68
CA LYS A 111 1.14 10.56 -14.53
C LYS A 111 2.06 11.64 -13.94
N ASN A 112 2.49 11.44 -12.70
CA ASN A 112 3.32 12.39 -11.96
C ASN A 112 4.58 11.71 -11.43
N PRO A 113 5.77 12.33 -11.60
CA PRO A 113 6.96 11.87 -10.92
C PRO A 113 6.85 12.22 -9.43
N LEU A 114 7.19 11.27 -8.56
CA LEU A 114 7.29 11.48 -7.11
C LEU A 114 8.68 11.07 -6.63
N ALA A 115 9.10 11.67 -5.50
CA ALA A 115 10.34 11.32 -4.84
C ALA A 115 10.11 11.15 -3.35
N PHE A 116 10.65 10.08 -2.77
CA PHE A 116 10.53 9.78 -1.36
C PHE A 116 11.92 9.59 -0.76
N LEU A 117 12.29 10.45 0.18
CA LEU A 117 13.56 10.32 0.91
C LEU A 117 13.41 9.28 2.01
N LYS A 118 14.22 8.22 1.98
CA LYS A 118 14.33 7.24 3.05
C LYS A 118 15.21 7.78 4.16
N LYS A 119 14.62 8.02 5.32
CA LYS A 119 15.32 8.55 6.50
C LYS A 119 14.70 7.99 7.76
N ASP A 120 15.52 7.44 8.65
CA ASP A 120 15.10 6.89 9.95
C ASP A 120 13.97 5.85 9.83
N GLY A 121 14.05 5.00 8.80
CA GLY A 121 13.04 3.99 8.50
C GLY A 121 11.72 4.54 7.94
N LYS A 122 11.61 5.85 7.72
CA LYS A 122 10.44 6.52 7.13
C LYS A 122 10.72 6.92 5.68
N LEU A 123 9.65 7.22 4.96
CA LEU A 123 9.72 7.78 3.61
C LEU A 123 9.07 9.19 3.61
N ILE A 124 9.85 10.21 3.27
CA ILE A 124 9.40 11.61 3.27
C ILE A 124 9.09 12.01 1.83
N LEU A 125 7.84 12.38 1.53
CA LEU A 125 7.45 12.82 0.19
C LEU A 125 8.08 14.18 -0.13
N GLY A 126 8.88 14.26 -1.18
CA GLY A 126 9.51 15.49 -1.63
C GLY A 126 8.60 16.36 -2.49
N VAL A 127 8.87 17.67 -2.48
CA VAL A 127 8.27 18.64 -3.39
C VAL A 127 9.34 19.10 -4.38
N GLY A 128 9.14 18.78 -5.65
CA GLY A 128 10.04 19.17 -6.75
C GLY A 128 9.32 20.01 -7.80
N GLN A 129 10.08 20.76 -8.58
CA GLN A 129 9.56 21.41 -9.78
C GLN A 129 9.34 20.34 -10.86
N ILE A 130 8.15 20.29 -11.43
CA ILE A 130 7.77 19.32 -12.46
C ILE A 130 7.57 20.06 -13.78
N GLU A 131 8.06 19.49 -14.87
CA GLU A 131 7.76 19.90 -16.23
C GLU A 131 7.14 18.74 -17.00
N THR A 132 6.27 19.05 -17.96
CA THR A 132 5.63 18.06 -18.80
C THR A 132 6.06 18.28 -20.25
N ASN A 133 6.57 17.22 -20.88
CA ASN A 133 6.92 17.22 -22.28
C ASN A 133 6.36 15.97 -22.96
N VAL A 134 5.69 16.14 -24.10
CA VAL A 134 5.01 15.08 -24.87
C VAL A 134 4.17 14.14 -23.98
N GLY A 135 3.40 14.71 -23.03
CA GLY A 135 2.50 13.95 -22.16
C GLY A 135 3.17 13.13 -21.06
N LYS A 136 4.49 13.25 -20.87
CA LYS A 136 5.20 12.68 -19.71
C LYS A 136 5.76 13.79 -18.83
N SER A 137 5.51 13.67 -17.53
CA SER A 137 5.95 14.62 -16.52
C SER A 137 7.24 14.14 -15.86
N TYR A 138 8.17 15.07 -15.61
CA TYR A 138 9.48 14.78 -15.01
C TYR A 138 9.85 15.88 -14.02
N PHE A 139 10.73 15.57 -13.07
CA PHE A 139 11.39 16.60 -12.27
C PHE A 139 12.33 17.42 -13.17
N VAL A 140 12.27 18.75 -13.05
CA VAL A 140 13.14 19.66 -13.80
C VAL A 140 14.59 19.38 -13.45
N LYS A 141 15.41 19.07 -14.46
CA LYS A 141 16.82 18.71 -14.27
C LYS A 141 17.58 19.86 -13.61
N GLY A 142 18.40 19.53 -12.61
CA GLY A 142 19.23 20.49 -11.88
C GLY A 142 18.47 21.34 -10.86
N LYS A 143 17.16 21.14 -10.69
CA LYS A 143 16.40 21.73 -9.58
C LYS A 143 16.33 20.74 -8.41
N PRO A 144 16.58 21.20 -7.17
CA PRO A 144 16.52 20.31 -6.01
C PRO A 144 15.09 19.90 -5.69
N ILE A 145 14.95 18.74 -5.06
CA ILE A 145 13.70 18.31 -4.42
C ILE A 145 13.77 18.73 -2.96
N ASN A 146 12.73 19.41 -2.48
CA ASN A 146 12.64 19.86 -1.10
C ASN A 146 11.82 18.85 -0.27
N PHE A 147 12.49 18.13 0.63
CA PHE A 147 11.85 17.16 1.52
C PHE A 147 11.27 17.77 2.80
N ASP A 148 11.64 19.00 3.15
CA ASP A 148 11.11 19.72 4.31
C ASP A 148 9.71 20.30 4.06
N LYS A 149 9.32 20.44 2.79
CA LYS A 149 8.00 20.94 2.36
C LYS A 149 6.99 19.83 2.07
N GLY A 150 7.39 18.58 2.22
CA GLY A 150 6.54 17.41 2.03
C GLY A 150 5.38 17.38 3.01
N ARG A 151 4.14 17.21 2.51
CA ARG A 151 2.96 17.05 3.38
C ARG A 151 2.93 15.69 4.09
N PHE A 152 3.40 14.64 3.43
CA PHE A 152 3.32 13.28 3.94
C PHE A 152 4.69 12.74 4.34
N THR A 153 4.78 12.27 5.58
CA THR A 153 5.87 11.41 6.05
C THR A 153 5.29 10.04 6.38
N PHE A 154 5.71 9.04 5.62
CA PHE A 154 5.23 7.67 5.66
C PHE A 154 6.03 6.88 6.70
N ALA A 155 5.34 6.37 7.72
CA ALA A 155 5.90 5.48 8.74
C ALA A 155 5.63 4.01 8.35
N PRO A 156 6.53 3.08 8.70
CA PRO A 156 6.30 1.65 8.50
C PRO A 156 5.01 1.18 9.16
N THR A 157 4.30 0.26 8.50
CA THR A 157 3.12 -0.42 9.03
C THR A 157 3.09 -1.85 8.52
N ASP A 158 2.29 -2.70 9.16
CA ASP A 158 2.03 -4.05 8.65
C ASP A 158 1.34 -3.99 7.29
N CYS A 159 1.78 -4.85 6.38
CA CYS A 159 1.16 -5.01 5.08
C CYS A 159 -0.20 -5.69 5.22
N LYS A 160 -1.27 -4.98 4.87
CA LYS A 160 -2.60 -5.60 4.77
C LYS A 160 -2.74 -6.33 3.44
N GLU A 161 -3.49 -7.42 3.42
CA GLU A 161 -3.92 -8.03 2.16
C GLU A 161 -4.87 -7.07 1.44
N GLU A 162 -4.56 -6.69 0.21
CA GLU A 162 -5.51 -5.98 -0.65
C GLU A 162 -6.58 -6.99 -1.06
N LYS A 163 -7.80 -6.83 -0.54
CA LYS A 163 -8.96 -7.54 -1.06
C LYS A 163 -9.24 -6.99 -2.46
N LEU A 164 -8.87 -7.75 -3.48
CA LEU A 164 -9.33 -7.60 -4.86
C LEU A 164 -10.86 -7.57 -4.92
#